data_AF-A0A7C7DJR6-F1
#
_entry.id   AF-A0A7C7DJR6-F1
#
_cell.length_a   1.000
_cell.length_b   1.000
_cell.length_c   1.000
_cell.angle_alpha   90.00
_cell.angle_beta   90.00
_cell.angle_gamma   90.00
#
_symmetry.space_group_name_H-M   'P 1'
#
loop_
_entity.id
_entity.type
_entity.pdbx_description
1 polymer ?
#
loop_
_entity_poly.entity_id
_entity_poly.type
_entity_poly.pdbx_seq_one_letter_code
_entity_poly.pdbx_strand_id
1 'polypeptide(L)'
;MSTRVALIKAPGIVAALSIASKIFGFIRETALAAGFGATYATDAYLVGQVIPSLLFAAVGAALSTTFIPVFAEAYHAEGREGAYRMPLPLQT
;
A
#
# COMPACT_ATOMS: atom_id res chain seq x y z
N MET A 1 -27.60 -17.56 -6.91
CA MET A 1 -26.42 -18.46 -6.95
C MET A 1 -25.20 -17.88 -7.71
N SER A 2 -25.08 -16.55 -7.93
CA SER A 2 -23.89 -15.94 -8.59
C SER A 2 -23.01 -15.06 -7.69
N THR A 3 -23.44 -14.75 -6.46
CA THR A 3 -22.73 -13.84 -5.54
C THR A 3 -21.40 -14.40 -5.03
N ARG A 4 -21.32 -15.72 -4.79
CA ARG A 4 -20.11 -16.37 -4.23
C ARG A 4 -18.92 -16.39 -5.19
N VAL A 5 -19.17 -16.55 -6.49
CA VAL A 5 -18.12 -16.62 -7.52
C VAL A 5 -17.55 -15.21 -7.79
N ALA A 6 -18.38 -14.16 -7.73
CA ALA A 6 -17.92 -12.78 -7.88
C ALA A 6 -17.03 -12.32 -6.70
N LEU A 7 -17.36 -12.75 -5.47
CA LEU A 7 -16.61 -12.43 -4.24
C LEU A 7 -15.17 -12.95 -4.23
N ILE A 8 -14.89 -14.05 -4.94
CA ILE A 8 -13.56 -14.69 -4.94
C ILE A 8 -12.74 -14.27 -6.17
N LYS A 9 -13.40 -13.94 -7.29
CA LYS A 9 -12.72 -13.61 -8.55
C LYS A 9 -11.89 -12.33 -8.45
N ALA A 10 -12.44 -11.23 -7.93
CA ALA A 10 -11.71 -9.96 -7.89
C ALA A 10 -10.52 -9.97 -6.90
N PRO A 11 -10.66 -10.40 -5.64
CA PRO A 11 -9.52 -10.52 -4.73
C PRO A 11 -8.49 -11.55 -5.20
N GLY A 12 -8.93 -12.65 -5.81
CA GLY A 12 -8.05 -13.69 -6.33
C GLY A 12 -7.14 -13.20 -7.46
N ILE A 13 -7.67 -12.40 -8.39
CA ILE A 13 -6.87 -11.77 -9.45
C ILE A 13 -5.85 -10.79 -8.85
N VAL A 14 -6.25 -9.95 -7.90
CA VAL A 14 -5.35 -9.00 -7.24
C VAL A 14 -4.23 -9.72 -6.49
N ALA A 15 -4.56 -10.82 -5.77
CA ALA A 15 -3.57 -11.63 -5.07
C ALA A 15 -2.57 -12.28 -6.05
N ALA A 16 -3.05 -12.85 -7.17
CA ALA A 16 -2.18 -13.42 -8.19
C ALA A 16 -1.25 -12.37 -8.82
N LEU A 17 -1.78 -11.20 -9.17
CA LEU A 17 -0.99 -10.08 -9.70
C LEU A 17 0.03 -9.57 -8.67
N SER A 18 -0.32 -9.56 -7.38
CA SER A 18 0.59 -9.17 -6.30
C SER A 18 1.75 -10.15 -6.15
N ILE A 19 1.48 -11.46 -6.22
CA ILE A 19 2.52 -12.50 -6.20
C ILE A 19 3.44 -12.37 -7.42
N ALA A 20 2.86 -12.22 -8.61
CA ALA A 20 3.63 -12.02 -9.83
C ALA A 20 4.55 -10.79 -9.72
N SER A 21 4.04 -9.68 -9.20
CA SER A 21 4.82 -8.46 -8.98
C SER A 21 6.00 -8.68 -8.03
N LYS A 22 5.79 -9.45 -6.95
CA LYS A 22 6.87 -9.82 -6.01
C LYS A 22 7.94 -10.68 -6.69
N ILE A 23 7.57 -11.62 -7.56
CA ILE A 23 8.52 -12.44 -8.31
C ILE A 23 9.37 -11.57 -9.23
N PHE A 24 8.77 -10.63 -9.96
CA PHE A 24 9.52 -9.69 -10.81
C PHE A 24 10.48 -8.81 -9.97
N GLY A 25 10.03 -8.32 -8.81
CA GLY A 25 10.88 -7.58 -7.88
C GLY A 25 12.09 -8.40 -7.41
N PHE A 26 11.87 -9.66 -7.07
CA PHE A 26 12.93 -10.59 -6.67
C PHE A 26 13.93 -10.88 -7.80
N ILE A 27 13.45 -11.06 -9.03
CA ILE A 27 14.31 -11.25 -10.21
C ILE A 27 15.19 -10.01 -10.42
N ARG A 28 14.60 -8.81 -10.33
CA ARG A 28 15.35 -7.54 -10.42
C ARG A 28 16.47 -7.48 -9.37
N GLU A 29 16.16 -7.82 -8.12
CA GLU A 29 17.14 -7.79 -7.03
C GLU A 29 18.24 -8.84 -7.23
N THR A 30 17.89 -10.04 -7.69
CA THR A 30 18.86 -11.10 -8.01
C THR A 30 19.76 -10.71 -9.17
N ALA A 31 19.22 -10.08 -10.22
CA ALA A 31 20.00 -9.60 -11.37
C ALA A 31 20.95 -8.46 -10.97
N LEU A 32 20.50 -7.53 -10.11
CA LEU A 32 21.36 -6.50 -9.54
C LEU A 32 22.49 -7.11 -8.70
N ALA A 33 22.18 -8.07 -7.83
CA ALA A 33 23.18 -8.76 -7.03
C ALA A 33 24.18 -9.55 -7.90
N ALA A 34 23.72 -10.20 -8.96
CA ALA A 34 24.57 -10.96 -9.87
C ALA A 34 25.50 -10.06 -10.71
N GLY A 35 25.01 -8.89 -11.14
CA GLY A 35 25.79 -7.95 -11.97
C GLY A 35 26.71 -7.03 -11.16
N PHE A 36 26.25 -6.52 -10.02
CA PHE A 36 26.95 -5.48 -9.25
C PHE A 36 27.47 -5.94 -7.89
N GLY A 37 27.01 -7.09 -7.37
CA GLY A 37 27.42 -7.61 -6.07
C GLY A 37 27.18 -6.63 -4.90
N ALA A 38 27.87 -6.86 -3.79
CA ALA A 38 27.90 -5.97 -2.63
C ALA A 38 28.91 -4.84 -2.88
N THR A 39 28.47 -3.81 -3.62
CA THR A 39 29.28 -2.63 -3.93
C THR A 39 28.57 -1.35 -3.48
N TYR A 40 29.33 -0.26 -3.35
CA TYR A 40 28.78 1.05 -2.99
C TYR A 40 27.66 1.53 -3.92
N ALA A 41 27.67 1.13 -5.20
CA ALA A 41 26.61 1.45 -6.14
C ALA A 41 25.31 0.73 -5.80
N THR A 42 25.38 -0.57 -5.46
CA THR A 42 24.22 -1.36 -5.01
C THR A 42 23.66 -0.81 -3.71
N ASP A 43 24.51 -0.44 -2.75
CA ASP A 43 24.08 0.15 -1.48
C ASP A 43 23.35 1.48 -1.67
N ALA A 44 23.89 2.37 -2.52
CA ALA A 44 23.25 3.64 -2.85
C ALA A 44 21.88 3.45 -3.54
N TYR A 45 21.78 2.48 -4.45
CA TYR A 45 20.51 2.12 -5.09
C TYR A 45 19.48 1.62 -4.06
N LEU A 46 19.89 0.73 -3.15
CA LEU A 46 19.00 0.19 -2.11
C LEU A 46 18.51 1.30 -1.17
N VAL A 47 19.39 2.18 -0.72
CA VAL A 47 19.01 3.34 0.12
C VAL A 47 18.04 4.25 -0.63
N GLY A 48 18.30 4.53 -1.91
CA GLY A 48 17.41 5.31 -2.77
C GLY A 48 16.02 4.70 -2.93
N GLN A 49 15.89 3.38 -2.88
CA GLN A 49 14.60 2.69 -2.90
C GLN A 49 13.92 2.67 -1.53
N VAL A 50 14.68 2.47 -0.46
CA VAL A 50 14.15 2.27 0.89
C VAL A 50 13.61 3.57 1.49
N ILE A 51 14.31 4.71 1.34
CA ILE A 51 13.90 5.98 1.95
C ILE A 51 12.47 6.38 1.53
N PRO A 52 12.12 6.47 0.24
CA PRO A 52 10.76 6.81 -0.17
C PRO A 52 9.74 5.75 0.26
N SER A 53 10.10 4.47 0.16
CA SER A 53 9.22 3.36 0.51
C SER A 53 8.81 3.42 1.99
N LEU A 54 9.75 3.71 2.88
CA LEU A 54 9.48 3.88 4.31
C LEU A 54 8.55 5.08 4.57
N LEU A 55 8.78 6.21 3.90
CA LEU A 55 7.93 7.39 4.05
C LEU A 55 6.49 7.09 3.64
N PHE A 56 6.28 6.49 2.47
CA PHE A 56 4.94 6.13 2.01
C PHE A 56 4.30 5.03 2.85
N ALA A 57 5.07 4.07 3.37
CA ALA A 57 4.56 3.05 4.28
C ALA A 57 4.05 3.67 5.58
N ALA A 58 4.79 4.61 6.18
CA ALA A 58 4.38 5.30 7.39
C ALA A 58 3.11 6.14 7.18
N VAL A 59 3.06 6.93 6.11
CA VAL A 59 1.87 7.73 5.76
C VAL A 59 0.68 6.83 5.45
N GLY A 60 0.89 5.78 4.64
CA GLY A 60 -0.14 4.82 4.28
C GLY A 60 -0.71 4.09 5.50
N ALA A 61 0.14 3.74 6.47
CA ALA A 61 -0.30 3.16 7.72
C ALA A 61 -1.17 4.14 8.53
N ALA A 62 -0.71 5.38 8.74
CA ALA A 62 -1.47 6.40 9.46
C ALA A 62 -2.83 6.69 8.81
N LEU A 63 -2.88 6.74 7.48
CA LEU A 63 -4.13 6.89 6.74
C LEU A 63 -5.05 5.68 6.95
N SER A 64 -4.51 4.46 6.84
CA SER A 64 -5.30 3.23 6.93
C SER A 64 -5.84 2.97 8.33
N THR A 65 -5.12 3.35 9.38
CA THR A 65 -5.51 3.07 10.77
C THR A 65 -6.33 4.19 11.41
N THR A 66 -6.16 5.43 10.97
CA THR A 66 -6.81 6.58 11.62
C THR A 66 -7.72 7.33 10.66
N PHE A 67 -7.24 7.73 9.47
CA PHE A 67 -8.04 8.56 8.58
C PHE A 67 -9.23 7.82 7.95
N ILE A 68 -8.98 6.64 7.34
CA ILE A 68 -10.02 5.84 6.67
C ILE A 68 -11.20 5.49 7.60
N PRO A 69 -11.01 4.93 8.81
CA PRO A 69 -12.13 4.56 9.66
C PRO A 69 -12.95 5.76 10.12
N VAL A 70 -12.30 6.88 10.50
CA VAL A 70 -13.03 8.06 10.99
C VAL A 70 -13.79 8.74 9.84
N PHE A 71 -13.20 8.81 8.64
CA PHE A 71 -13.89 9.29 7.46
C PHE A 71 -15.10 8.40 7.10
N ALA A 72 -14.93 7.08 7.17
CA ALA A 72 -16.02 6.13 6.92
C ALA A 72 -17.16 6.28 7.94
N GLU A 73 -16.84 6.47 9.22
CA GLU A 73 -17.81 6.72 10.28
C GLU A 73 -18.59 8.02 10.04
N ALA A 74 -17.89 9.13 9.75
CA ALA A 74 -18.52 10.41 9.43
C ALA A 74 -19.43 10.32 8.20
N TYR A 75 -19.00 9.57 7.17
CA TYR A 75 -19.79 9.32 5.96
C TYR A 75 -21.05 8.50 6.25
N HIS A 76 -20.98 7.51 7.13
CA HIS A 76 -22.13 6.70 7.51
C HIS A 76 -23.12 7.47 8.39
N ALA A 77 -22.65 8.38 9.25
CA ALA A 77 -23.50 9.13 10.17
C ALA A 77 -24.25 10.30 9.49
N GLU A 78 -23.54 11.12 8.72
CA GLU A 78 -24.06 12.40 8.19
C GLU A 78 -24.09 12.43 6.66
N GLY A 79 -23.81 11.31 6.00
CA GLY A 79 -23.70 11.24 4.54
C GLY A 79 -22.49 12.00 4.02
N ARG A 80 -22.56 12.42 2.74
CA ARG A 80 -21.45 13.12 2.08
C ARG A 80 -21.06 14.42 2.79
N GLU A 81 -22.03 15.19 3.26
CA GLU A 81 -21.80 16.50 3.90
C GLU A 81 -20.95 16.39 5.17
N GLY A 82 -21.27 15.45 6.07
CA GLY A 82 -20.49 15.30 7.31
C GLY A 82 -19.11 14.68 7.10
N ALA A 83 -18.94 13.82 6.10
CA ALA A 83 -17.62 13.30 5.73
C ALA A 83 -16.66 14.42 5.25
N TYR A 84 -17.18 15.38 4.48
CA TYR A 84 -16.39 16.53 4.02
C TYR A 84 -16.25 17.64 5.07
N ARG A 85 -17.18 17.70 6.04
CA ARG A 85 -17.13 18.64 7.17
C ARG A 85 -16.29 18.14 8.34
N MET A 86 -15.85 16.88 8.30
CA MET A 86 -15.08 16.26 9.36
C MET A 86 -13.85 17.13 9.73
N PRO A 87 -13.77 17.68 10.95
CA PRO A 87 -12.54 18.29 11.42
C PRO A 87 -11.49 17.18 11.57
N LEU A 88 -10.27 17.42 11.09
CA LEU A 88 -9.19 16.45 11.20
C LEU A 88 -9.09 15.91 12.63
N PRO A 89 -8.75 14.62 12.82
CA PRO A 89 -8.76 13.96 14.13
C PRO A 89 -7.69 14.46 15.12
N LEU A 90 -7.19 15.69 14.95
CA LEU A 90 -6.26 16.39 15.83
C LEU A 90 -6.97 17.16 16.97
N GLN A 91 -8.24 16.86 17.24
CA GLN A 91 -9.02 17.46 18.33
C GLN A 91 -9.50 16.38 19.32
N THR A 92 -8.56 15.70 19.96
CA THR A 92 -8.74 15.02 21.24
C THR A 92 -7.47 15.15 22.06
#